data_AF-A0A3M8AIU4-F1
#
_entry.id   AF-A0A3M8AIU4-F1
#
_cell.length_a   1.000
_cell.length_b   1.000
_cell.length_c   1.000
_cell.angle_alpha   90.00
_cell.angle_beta   90.00
_cell.angle_gamma   90.00
#
_symmetry.space_group_name_H-M   'P 1'
#
loop_
_entity.id
_entity.type
_entity.pdbx_description
1 polymer ?
#
loop_
_entity_poly.entity_id
_entity_poly.type
_entity_poly.pdbx_seq_one_letter_code
_entity_poly.pdbx_strand_id
1 'polypeptide(L)'
;MSTAMLYYLAWHEDDWLDEVLDRFPEVNAIVPTAKTFELIAGQRESNEVTRAVLVLNAAQEQDRCREFLRLCQGHPQLSKDPLYIVGLKPEEEEAWQEAYPHAKIIVITGFAVEFDYDAVLARMEIDLEGAH
;
A
#
# COMPACT_ATOMS: atom_id res chain seq x y z
N MET A 1 9.72 -4.86 21.25
CA MET A 1 9.14 -3.70 20.53
C MET A 1 8.51 -4.25 19.28
N SER A 2 7.23 -3.99 19.02
CA SER A 2 6.61 -4.36 17.75
C SER A 2 7.03 -3.32 16.72
N THR A 3 7.87 -3.67 15.75
CA THR A 3 8.17 -2.75 14.65
C THR A 3 6.99 -2.80 13.69
N ALA A 4 6.30 -1.68 13.55
CA ALA A 4 5.30 -1.49 12.51
C ALA A 4 5.99 -0.78 11.34
N MET A 5 5.63 -1.10 10.10
CA MET A 5 6.26 -0.49 8.93
C MET A 5 5.23 -0.20 7.84
N LEU A 6 5.26 1.00 7.27
CA LEU A 6 4.51 1.31 6.07
C LEU A 6 5.42 1.12 4.86
N TYR A 7 5.00 0.27 3.92
CA TYR A 7 5.69 0.08 2.65
C TYR A 7 4.95 0.85 1.56
N TYR A 8 5.59 1.90 1.06
CA TYR A 8 5.10 2.64 -0.09
C TYR A 8 5.71 2.04 -1.36
N LEU A 9 4.85 1.55 -2.25
CA LEU A 9 5.22 0.75 -3.41
C LEU A 9 4.81 1.48 -4.68
N ALA A 10 5.78 2.00 -5.43
CA ALA A 10 5.52 2.70 -6.68
C ALA A 10 6.63 2.44 -7.70
N TRP A 11 6.26 2.41 -8.99
CA TRP A 11 7.22 2.30 -10.09
C TRP A 11 7.87 3.64 -10.44
N HIS A 12 7.20 4.73 -10.10
CA HIS A 12 7.59 6.10 -10.39
C HIS A 12 7.39 6.95 -9.13
N GLU A 13 8.16 8.03 -9.04
CA GLU A 13 7.94 9.09 -8.06
C GLU A 13 6.63 9.81 -8.38
N ASP A 14 5.89 10.16 -7.33
CA ASP A 14 4.56 10.74 -7.45
C ASP A 14 4.14 11.44 -6.15
N ASP A 15 3.13 12.30 -6.24
CA ASP A 15 2.70 13.17 -5.15
C ASP A 15 2.14 12.42 -3.92
N TRP A 16 1.71 11.15 -4.05
CA TRP A 16 1.29 10.36 -2.88
C TRP A 16 2.44 10.07 -1.93
N LEU A 17 3.67 9.95 -2.45
CA LEU A 17 4.82 9.68 -1.60
C LEU A 17 5.08 10.84 -0.65
N ASP A 18 4.96 12.08 -1.12
CA ASP A 18 5.16 13.28 -0.31
C ASP A 18 4.17 13.34 0.85
N GLU A 19 2.88 13.14 0.57
CA GLU A 19 1.81 13.12 1.59
C GLU A 19 2.02 12.00 2.64
N VAL A 20 2.49 10.84 2.20
CA VAL A 20 2.80 9.71 3.10
C VAL A 20 4.03 10.01 3.96
N LEU A 21 5.08 10.60 3.39
CA LEU A 21 6.30 10.96 4.13
C LEU A 21 6.06 12.08 5.14
N ASP A 22 5.14 13.01 4.84
CA ASP A 22 4.77 14.08 5.76
C ASP A 22 4.04 13.56 7.01
N ARG A 23 3.31 12.44 6.88
CA ARG A 23 2.54 11.86 7.99
C ARG A 23 3.26 10.75 8.76
N PHE A 24 4.01 9.90 8.06
CA PHE A 24 4.56 8.66 8.62
C PHE A 24 6.09 8.73 8.76
N PRO A 25 6.63 8.63 9.99
CA PRO A 25 8.08 8.66 10.19
C PRO A 25 8.79 7.36 9.76
N GLU A 26 8.09 6.23 9.72
CA GLU A 26 8.63 4.90 9.39
C GLU A 26 8.04 4.38 8.07
N VAL A 27 8.56 4.91 6.96
CA VAL A 27 8.15 4.55 5.59
C VAL A 27 9.31 3.96 4.82
N ASN A 28 9.09 2.80 4.23
CA ASN A 28 9.98 2.22 3.22
C ASN A 28 9.38 2.42 1.82
N ALA A 29 9.84 3.44 1.10
CA ALA A 29 9.47 3.69 -0.28
C ALA A 29 10.35 2.90 -1.25
N ILE A 30 9.77 1.93 -1.95
CA ILE A 30 10.51 0.95 -2.75
C ILE A 30 9.71 0.49 -3.98
N VAL A 31 10.41 0.05 -5.02
CA VAL A 31 9.77 -0.41 -6.25
C VAL A 31 9.22 -1.84 -6.07
N PRO A 32 7.97 -2.16 -6.49
CA PRO A 32 7.33 -3.46 -6.27
C PRO A 32 7.87 -4.56 -7.21
N THR A 33 9.11 -4.97 -6.99
CA THR A 33 9.78 -6.07 -7.71
C THR A 33 9.73 -7.39 -6.94
N ALA A 34 10.07 -8.51 -7.58
CA ALA A 34 10.23 -9.79 -6.90
C ALA A 34 11.25 -9.73 -5.74
N LYS A 35 12.37 -9.01 -5.92
CA LYS A 35 13.37 -8.83 -4.86
C LYS A 35 12.82 -8.05 -3.67
N THR A 36 11.99 -7.04 -3.94
CA THR A 36 11.31 -6.27 -2.91
C THR A 36 10.30 -7.13 -2.16
N PHE A 37 9.55 -7.98 -2.86
CA PHE A 37 8.68 -8.95 -2.22
C PHE A 37 9.46 -9.87 -1.27
N GLU A 38 10.58 -10.43 -1.70
CA GLU A 38 11.43 -11.29 -0.85
C GLU A 38 11.94 -10.55 0.40
N LEU A 39 12.31 -9.27 0.26
CA LEU A 39 12.73 -8.43 1.37
C LEU A 39 11.60 -8.27 2.41
N ILE A 40 10.42 -7.84 1.98
CA ILE A 40 9.28 -7.61 2.87
C ILE A 40 8.85 -8.94 3.50
N ALA A 41 8.72 -10.01 2.70
CA ALA A 41 8.38 -11.34 3.19
C ALA A 41 9.37 -11.81 4.27
N GLY A 42 10.67 -11.68 4.02
CA GLY A 42 11.71 -12.02 4.98
C GLY A 42 11.61 -11.24 6.28
N GLN A 43 11.31 -9.93 6.22
CA GLN A 43 11.11 -9.09 7.41
C GLN A 43 9.86 -9.48 8.21
N ARG A 44 8.79 -9.93 7.53
CA ARG A 44 7.60 -10.47 8.20
C ARG A 44 7.86 -11.84 8.83
N GLU A 45 8.53 -12.73 8.11
CA GLU A 45 8.87 -14.08 8.58
C GLU A 45 9.83 -14.08 9.78
N SER A 46 10.81 -13.17 9.78
CA SER A 46 11.76 -13.01 10.87
C SER A 46 11.17 -12.31 12.10
N ASN A 47 9.96 -11.76 12.00
CA ASN A 47 9.35 -10.85 12.97
C ASN A 47 10.15 -9.57 13.23
N GLU A 48 11.08 -9.21 12.33
CA GLU A 48 11.71 -7.90 12.32
C GLU A 48 10.65 -6.80 12.15
N VAL A 49 9.69 -7.05 11.25
CA VAL A 49 8.47 -6.27 11.10
C VAL A 49 7.29 -7.11 11.53
N THR A 50 6.65 -6.69 12.62
CA THR A 50 5.52 -7.42 13.24
C THR A 50 4.17 -6.96 12.69
N ARG A 51 4.09 -5.76 12.13
CA ARG A 51 2.91 -5.21 11.46
C ARG A 51 3.34 -4.45 10.21
N ALA A 52 2.63 -4.65 9.12
CA ALA A 52 2.91 -3.95 7.87
C ALA A 52 1.62 -3.37 7.29
N VAL A 53 1.70 -2.16 6.74
CA VAL A 53 0.70 -1.62 5.83
C VAL A 53 1.35 -1.49 4.46
N LEU A 54 0.71 -2.05 3.44
CA LEU A 54 1.16 -1.97 2.06
C LEU A 54 0.36 -0.89 1.34
N VAL A 55 1.03 0.10 0.77
CA VAL A 55 0.43 1.13 -0.07
C VAL A 55 1.02 1.00 -1.46
N LEU A 56 0.22 0.54 -2.43
CA LEU A 56 0.64 0.36 -3.81
C LEU A 56 0.04 1.46 -4.69
N ASN A 57 0.89 2.28 -5.29
CA ASN A 57 0.45 3.19 -6.33
C ASN A 57 0.36 2.44 -7.68
N ALA A 58 -0.86 2.34 -8.19
CA ALA A 58 -1.18 1.65 -9.44
C ALA A 58 -1.52 2.61 -10.60
N ALA A 59 -1.17 3.91 -10.49
CA ALA A 59 -1.37 4.88 -11.55
C ALA A 59 -0.66 4.49 -12.87
N GLN A 60 0.49 3.81 -12.74
CA GLN A 60 1.31 3.37 -13.86
C GLN A 60 1.68 1.89 -13.69
N GLU A 61 2.04 1.23 -14.80
CA GLU A 61 2.53 -0.15 -14.80
C GLU A 61 1.57 -1.16 -14.13
N GLN A 62 0.25 -0.99 -14.34
CA GLN A 62 -0.80 -1.78 -13.67
C GLN A 62 -0.62 -3.29 -13.75
N ASP A 63 -0.21 -3.83 -14.89
CA ASP A 63 0.02 -5.27 -15.05
C ASP A 63 1.12 -5.77 -14.11
N ARG A 64 2.20 -4.99 -13.92
CA ARG A 64 3.29 -5.33 -13.02
C ARG A 64 2.88 -5.19 -11.56
N CYS A 65 2.04 -4.20 -11.25
CA CYS A 65 1.40 -4.10 -9.94
C CYS A 65 0.56 -5.33 -9.63
N ARG A 66 -0.24 -5.83 -10.60
CA ARG A 66 -1.03 -7.05 -10.43
C ARG A 66 -0.15 -8.29 -10.24
N GLU A 67 0.96 -8.40 -10.97
CA GLU A 67 1.93 -9.48 -10.79
C GLU A 67 2.53 -9.49 -9.38
N PHE A 68 2.91 -8.31 -8.86
CA PHE A 68 3.43 -8.17 -7.50
C PHE A 68 2.36 -8.53 -6.46
N LEU A 69 1.13 -8.04 -6.61
CA LEU A 69 0.03 -8.35 -5.70
C LEU A 69 -0.29 -9.84 -5.64
N ARG A 70 -0.15 -10.56 -6.75
CA ARG A 70 -0.31 -12.02 -6.78
C ARG A 70 0.73 -12.73 -5.91
N LEU A 71 1.96 -12.22 -5.83
CA LEU A 71 2.98 -12.74 -4.91
C LEU A 71 2.57 -12.48 -3.46
N CYS A 72 2.12 -11.26 -3.12
CA CYS A 72 1.66 -10.90 -1.79
C CYS A 72 0.47 -11.75 -1.32
N GLN A 73 -0.52 -11.97 -2.19
CA GLN A 73 -1.69 -12.81 -1.91
C GLN A 73 -1.33 -14.28 -1.66
N GLY A 74 -0.26 -14.78 -2.31
CA GLY A 74 0.25 -16.14 -2.09
C GLY A 74 0.98 -16.32 -0.75
N HIS A 75 1.32 -15.23 -0.06
CA HIS A 75 2.13 -15.27 1.15
C HIS A 75 1.27 -15.21 2.43
N PRO A 76 1.43 -16.14 3.41
CA PRO A 76 0.51 -16.29 4.55
C PRO A 76 0.37 -15.08 5.50
N GLN A 77 1.41 -14.25 5.61
CA GLN A 77 1.38 -13.05 6.45
C GLN A 77 0.96 -11.81 5.65
N LEU A 78 1.69 -11.49 4.58
CA LEU A 78 1.39 -10.38 3.67
C LEU A 78 -0.04 -10.36 3.11
N SER A 79 -0.66 -11.53 2.85
CA SER A 79 -2.06 -11.59 2.40
C SER A 79 -3.07 -11.08 3.44
N LYS A 80 -2.66 -10.93 4.71
CA LYS A 80 -3.48 -10.43 5.82
C LYS A 80 -3.14 -9.01 6.23
N ASP A 81 -2.02 -8.49 5.73
CA ASP A 81 -1.61 -7.13 6.02
C ASP A 81 -2.52 -6.14 5.27
N PRO A 82 -2.91 -5.01 5.88
CA PRO A 82 -3.70 -3.99 5.22
C PRO A 82 -3.07 -3.54 3.90
N LEU A 83 -3.86 -3.56 2.82
CA LEU A 83 -3.45 -3.16 1.47
C LEU A 83 -4.28 -1.95 1.03
N TYR A 84 -3.60 -0.89 0.64
CA TYR A 84 -4.14 0.28 -0.02
C TYR A 84 -3.67 0.30 -1.46
N ILE A 85 -4.59 0.55 -2.38
CA ILE A 85 -4.26 0.75 -3.79
C ILE A 85 -4.66 2.18 -4.15
N VAL A 86 -3.68 3.00 -4.50
CA VAL A 86 -3.83 4.43 -4.74
C VAL A 86 -3.46 4.78 -6.19
N GLY A 87 -3.75 6.01 -6.60
CA GLY A 87 -3.36 6.52 -7.92
C GLY A 87 -4.20 6.00 -9.10
N LEU A 88 -5.24 5.21 -8.83
CA LEU A 88 -6.18 4.77 -9.85
C LEU A 88 -7.10 5.90 -10.28
N LYS A 89 -7.61 5.80 -11.51
CA LYS A 89 -8.66 6.68 -12.04
C LYS A 89 -10.05 6.19 -11.61
N PRO A 90 -11.07 7.07 -11.53
CA PRO A 90 -12.43 6.70 -11.13
C PRO A 90 -13.00 5.52 -11.92
N GLU A 91 -12.76 5.48 -13.23
CA GLU A 91 -13.23 4.41 -14.11
C GLU A 91 -12.55 3.05 -13.88
N GLU A 92 -11.46 3.01 -13.12
CA GLU A 92 -10.70 1.79 -12.82
C GLU A 92 -11.09 1.17 -11.46
N GLU A 93 -11.79 1.93 -10.62
CA GLU A 93 -12.13 1.56 -9.24
C GLU A 93 -12.81 0.20 -9.15
N GLU A 94 -13.89 0.02 -9.91
CA GLU A 94 -14.73 -1.18 -9.87
C GLU A 94 -13.92 -2.44 -10.22
N ALA A 95 -13.15 -2.39 -11.31
CA ALA A 95 -12.34 -3.51 -11.77
C ALA A 95 -11.24 -3.90 -10.76
N TRP A 96 -10.67 -2.92 -10.05
CA TRP A 96 -9.68 -3.17 -9.01
C TRP A 96 -10.31 -3.66 -7.71
N GLN A 97 -11.47 -3.12 -7.33
CA GLN A 97 -12.22 -3.55 -6.15
C GLN A 97 -12.73 -4.99 -6.29
N GLU A 98 -13.17 -5.41 -7.47
CA GLU A 98 -13.56 -6.79 -7.76
C GLU A 98 -12.37 -7.77 -7.70
N ALA A 99 -11.22 -7.37 -8.24
CA ALA A 99 -10.02 -8.21 -8.25
C ALA A 99 -9.36 -8.33 -6.86
N TYR A 100 -9.48 -7.29 -6.04
CA TYR A 100 -8.85 -7.19 -4.72
C TYR A 100 -9.89 -6.78 -3.66
N PRO A 101 -10.86 -7.65 -3.32
CA PRO A 101 -11.99 -7.29 -2.46
C PRO A 101 -11.61 -6.91 -1.02
N HIS A 102 -10.41 -7.26 -0.58
CA HIS A 102 -9.89 -6.91 0.74
C HIS A 102 -8.99 -5.66 0.73
N ALA A 103 -8.64 -5.15 -0.45
CA ALA A 103 -7.87 -3.92 -0.57
C ALA A 103 -8.78 -2.70 -0.38
N LYS A 104 -8.20 -1.65 0.20
CA LYS A 104 -8.82 -0.33 0.26
C LYS A 104 -8.42 0.42 -1.01
N ILE A 105 -9.36 0.51 -1.94
CA ILE A 105 -9.14 1.20 -3.21
C ILE A 105 -9.38 2.69 -2.99
N ILE A 106 -8.39 3.51 -3.30
CA ILE A 106 -8.42 4.96 -3.08
C ILE A 106 -8.32 5.66 -4.43
N VAL A 107 -9.38 6.37 -4.77
CA VAL A 107 -9.51 7.04 -6.06
C VAL A 107 -9.80 8.51 -5.86
N ILE A 108 -9.00 9.36 -6.50
CA ILE A 108 -9.18 10.80 -6.44
C ILE A 108 -10.24 11.18 -7.47
N THR A 109 -11.48 11.35 -7.01
CA THR A 109 -12.61 11.76 -7.83
C THR A 109 -12.66 13.29 -7.91
N GLY A 110 -11.85 13.90 -8.79
CA GLY A 110 -11.90 15.36 -9.02
C GLY A 110 -10.53 16.03 -9.00
N PHE A 111 -10.44 17.24 -8.42
CA PHE A 111 -9.17 17.92 -8.23
C PHE A 111 -8.48 17.40 -6.97
N ALA A 112 -7.16 17.18 -7.02
CA ALA A 112 -6.38 16.69 -5.88
C ALA A 112 -6.56 17.54 -4.61
N VAL A 113 -6.81 18.85 -4.75
CA VAL A 113 -7.05 19.77 -3.62
C VAL A 113 -8.36 19.55 -2.87
N GLU A 114 -9.32 18.84 -3.45
CA GLU A 114 -10.59 18.50 -2.81
C GLU A 114 -10.57 17.11 -2.17
N PHE A 115 -9.50 16.35 -2.39
CA PHE A 115 -9.34 15.02 -1.85
C PHE A 115 -8.88 15.06 -0.39
N ASP A 116 -9.58 14.32 0.46
CA ASP A 116 -9.29 14.26 1.89
C ASP A 116 -8.16 13.25 2.17
N TYR A 117 -6.91 13.69 1.91
CA TYR A 117 -5.71 12.91 2.23
C TYR A 117 -5.64 12.58 3.72
N ASP A 118 -6.00 13.54 4.59
CA ASP A 118 -5.96 13.37 6.05
C ASP A 118 -6.81 12.19 6.51
N ALA A 119 -8.03 12.02 5.98
CA ALA A 119 -8.89 10.89 6.31
C ALA A 119 -8.29 9.54 5.92
N VAL A 120 -7.64 9.47 4.75
CA VAL A 120 -6.99 8.24 4.26
C VAL A 120 -5.77 7.91 5.09
N LEU A 121 -4.89 8.89 5.33
CA LEU A 121 -3.67 8.71 6.11
C LEU A 121 -3.99 8.38 7.57
N ALA A 122 -5.01 9.00 8.18
CA ALA A 122 -5.49 8.64 9.51
C ALA A 122 -5.96 7.18 9.58
N ARG A 123 -6.62 6.67 8.52
CA ARG A 123 -7.00 5.26 8.47
C ARG A 123 -5.79 4.33 8.33
N MET A 124 -4.79 4.72 7.54
CA MET A 124 -3.52 3.97 7.44
C MET A 124 -2.78 3.91 8.79
N GLU A 125 -2.80 4.98 9.57
CA GLU A 125 -2.22 5.02 10.92
C GLU A 125 -2.94 4.06 11.88
N ILE A 126 -4.27 4.06 11.89
CA ILE A 126 -5.09 3.12 12.68
C ILE A 126 -4.75 1.66 12.33
N ASP A 127 -4.65 1.35 11.03
CA ASP A 127 -4.28 0.02 10.55
C ASP A 127 -2.85 -0.38 10.97
N LEU A 128 -1.91 0.57 10.93
CA LEU A 128 -0.52 0.36 11.32
C LEU A 128 -0.37 0.14 12.84
N GLU A 129 -1.14 0.90 13.63
CA GLU A 129 -1.26 0.75 15.08
C GLU A 129 -2.08 -0.48 15.50
N GLY A 130 -2.71 -1.18 14.56
CA GLY A 130 -3.51 -2.39 14.81
C GLY A 130 -4.75 -2.13 15.66
N ALA A 131 -5.32 -0.93 15.60
CA ALA A 131 -6.49 -0.56 16.38
C ALA A 131 -7.79 -1.06 15.71
N HIS A 132 -8.20 -2.27 16.13
CA HIS A 132 -9.51 -2.93 16.06
C HIS A 132 -10.22 -3.12 14.70
#